data_AF-A0A6V7IWY3-F1
#
_entry.id   AF-A0A6V7IWY3-F1
#
_cell.length_a   1.000
_cell.length_b   1.000
_cell.length_c   1.000
_cell.angle_alpha   90.00
_cell.angle_beta   90.00
_cell.angle_gamma   90.00
#
_symmetry.space_group_name_H-M   'P 1'
#
loop_
_entity.id
_entity.type
_entity.pdbx_description
1 polymer ?
#
loop_
_entity_poly.entity_id
_entity_poly.type
_entity_poly.pdbx_seq_one_letter_code
_entity_poly.pdbx_strand_id
1 'polypeptide(L)'
;YYTEVERVKNTPEVRERIDAFKEYIEYISQAAGKEIKTLKDMALLYHALTAESAMGRELRGWALEAFNNGTLLSATLLDYETTNYNARVKTLNG
;
A
#
# COMPACT_ATOMS: atom_id res chain seq x y z
N TYR A 1 -3.41 17.39 -9.97
CA TYR A 1 -3.50 15.93 -9.76
C TYR A 1 -2.69 15.55 -8.53
N TYR A 2 -1.39 15.86 -8.49
CA TYR A 2 -0.52 15.58 -7.34
C TYR A 2 -0.88 16.35 -6.05
N THR A 3 -1.23 17.63 -6.16
CA THR A 3 -1.49 18.52 -5.02
C THR A 3 -2.69 18.12 -4.14
N GLU A 4 -3.79 17.65 -4.74
CA GLU A 4 -5.01 17.28 -4.00
C GLU A 4 -4.85 15.92 -3.29
N VAL A 5 -4.12 14.99 -3.92
CA VAL A 5 -3.80 13.67 -3.34
C VAL A 5 -2.90 13.82 -2.12
N GLU A 6 -1.89 14.71 -2.19
CA GLU A 6 -1.07 15.05 -1.03
C GLU A 6 -1.91 15.70 0.08
N ARG A 7 -2.90 16.53 -0.26
CA ARG A 7 -3.77 17.18 0.73
C ARG A 7 -4.63 16.17 1.49
N VAL A 8 -5.22 15.18 0.80
CA VAL A 8 -6.01 14.11 1.45
C VAL A 8 -5.12 13.18 2.28
N LYS A 9 -3.93 12.82 1.79
CA LYS A 9 -2.95 12.03 2.56
C LYS A 9 -2.48 12.74 3.83
N ASN A 10 -2.52 14.08 3.85
CA ASN A 10 -2.19 14.90 5.01
C ASN A 10 -3.37 15.18 5.95
N THR A 11 -4.57 14.65 5.69
CA THR A 11 -5.67 14.73 6.66
C THR A 11 -5.36 13.88 7.89
N PRO A 12 -5.74 14.30 9.10
CA PRO A 12 -5.44 13.55 10.33
C PRO A 12 -5.92 12.10 10.28
N GLU A 13 -7.12 11.85 9.75
CA GLU A 13 -7.71 10.52 9.65
C GLU A 13 -6.91 9.59 8.72
N VAL A 14 -6.53 10.09 7.52
CA VAL A 14 -5.74 9.29 6.58
C VAL A 14 -4.32 9.07 7.10
N ARG A 15 -3.75 10.08 7.78
CA ARG A 15 -2.43 9.98 8.39
C ARG A 15 -2.39 8.97 9.53
N GLU A 16 -3.41 8.92 10.37
CA GLU A 16 -3.54 7.92 11.43
C GLU A 16 -3.63 6.50 10.86
N ARG A 17 -4.41 6.31 9.79
CA ARG A 17 -4.49 5.03 9.07
C ARG A 17 -3.16 4.66 8.41
N ILE A 18 -2.42 5.61 7.85
CA ILE A 18 -1.07 5.38 7.30
C ILE A 18 -0.09 5.00 8.41
N ASP A 19 -0.16 5.71 9.54
CA ASP A 19 0.74 5.51 10.68
C ASP A 19 0.56 4.12 11.31
N ALA A 20 -0.66 3.58 11.28
CA ALA A 20 -0.93 2.19 11.69
C ALA A 20 -0.15 1.13 10.87
N PHE A 21 0.33 1.48 9.67
CA PHE A 21 1.16 0.60 8.85
C PHE A 21 2.66 0.84 8.98
N LYS A 22 3.13 1.86 9.74
CA LYS A 22 4.56 2.22 9.79
C LYS A 22 5.45 1.06 10.24
N GLU A 23 5.11 0.41 11.35
CA GLU A 23 5.88 -0.72 11.88
C GLU A 23 5.92 -1.88 10.86
N TYR A 24 4.81 -2.11 10.17
CA TYR A 24 4.72 -3.13 9.14
C TYR A 24 5.53 -2.78 7.89
N ILE A 25 5.53 -1.51 7.48
CA ILE A 25 6.35 -1.00 6.38
C ILE A 25 7.83 -1.20 6.70
N GLU A 26 8.27 -0.89 7.93
CA GLU A 26 9.66 -1.09 8.36
C GLU A 26 10.04 -2.57 8.33
N TYR A 27 9.20 -3.45 8.88
CA TYR A 27 9.41 -4.90 8.87
C TYR A 27 9.56 -5.44 7.43
N ILE A 28 8.63 -5.09 6.54
CA ILE A 28 8.67 -5.56 5.15
C ILE A 28 9.85 -4.94 4.40
N SER A 29 10.21 -3.68 4.68
CA SER A 29 11.35 -3.04 4.07
C SER A 29 12.66 -3.78 4.39
N GLN A 30 12.82 -4.20 5.65
CA GLN A 30 13.96 -5.02 6.07
C GLN A 30 13.92 -6.42 5.43
N ALA A 31 12.77 -7.09 5.46
CA ALA A 31 12.61 -8.45 4.93
C ALA A 31 12.78 -8.54 3.41
N ALA A 32 12.29 -7.54 2.67
CA ALA A 32 12.42 -7.43 1.22
C ALA A 32 13.82 -6.95 0.79
N GLY A 33 14.61 -6.40 1.71
CA GLY A 33 15.89 -5.76 1.40
C GLY A 33 15.74 -4.53 0.49
N LYS A 34 14.57 -3.89 0.50
CA LYS A 34 14.25 -2.73 -0.32
C LYS A 34 13.59 -1.67 0.54
N GLU A 35 13.97 -0.42 0.34
CA GLU A 35 13.35 0.71 1.04
C GLU A 35 11.88 0.87 0.61
N ILE A 36 10.95 0.73 1.56
CA ILE A 36 9.51 0.95 1.36
C ILE A 36 9.13 2.17 2.20
N LYS A 37 8.55 3.19 1.56
CA LYS A 37 8.22 4.47 2.23
C LYS A 37 6.74 4.79 2.21
N THR A 38 6.01 4.24 1.25
CA THR A 38 4.66 4.68 0.94
C THR A 38 3.68 3.51 0.82
N LEU A 39 2.39 3.78 1.03
CA LEU A 39 1.32 2.82 0.73
C LEU A 39 1.35 2.35 -0.73
N LYS A 40 1.79 3.22 -1.65
CA LYS A 40 1.99 2.87 -3.05
C LYS A 40 3.09 1.83 -3.24
N ASP A 41 4.20 1.94 -2.50
CA ASP A 41 5.27 0.94 -2.54
C ASP A 41 4.77 -0.42 -2.03
N MET A 42 3.92 -0.41 -1.00
CA MET A 42 3.26 -1.61 -0.48
C MET A 42 2.29 -2.22 -1.50
N ALA A 43 1.50 -1.38 -2.18
CA ALA A 43 0.61 -1.83 -3.26
C ALA A 43 1.39 -2.46 -4.43
N LEU A 44 2.50 -1.83 -4.83
CA LEU A 44 3.38 -2.39 -5.86
C LEU A 44 3.99 -3.72 -5.43
N LEU A 45 4.38 -3.85 -4.16
CA LEU A 45 4.90 -5.10 -3.63
C LEU A 45 3.83 -6.20 -3.63
N TYR A 46 2.61 -5.89 -3.21
CA TYR A 46 1.49 -6.83 -3.28
C TYR A 46 1.27 -7.37 -4.69
N HIS A 47 1.26 -6.48 -5.69
CA HIS A 47 1.11 -6.89 -7.09
C HIS A 47 2.29 -7.72 -7.59
N ALA A 48 3.51 -7.36 -7.24
CA ALA A 48 4.70 -8.11 -7.63
C ALA A 48 4.68 -9.53 -7.07
N LEU A 49 4.40 -9.69 -5.78
CA LEU A 49 4.29 -10.99 -5.12
C LEU A 49 3.11 -11.81 -5.65
N THR A 50 1.96 -11.18 -5.95
CA THR A 50 0.83 -11.84 -6.61
C THR A 50 1.25 -12.41 -7.96
N ALA A 51 1.98 -11.61 -8.76
CA ALA A 51 2.48 -12.05 -10.06
C ALA A 51 3.49 -13.19 -9.92
N GLU A 52 4.43 -13.12 -8.97
CA GLU A 52 5.37 -14.21 -8.69
C GLU A 52 4.66 -15.51 -8.31
N SER A 53 3.67 -15.42 -7.41
CA SER A 53 2.84 -16.58 -7.04
C SER A 53 2.07 -17.13 -8.23
N ALA A 54 1.49 -16.27 -9.08
CA ALA A 54 0.75 -16.69 -10.27
C ALA A 54 1.65 -17.35 -11.33
N MET A 55 2.94 -16.98 -11.37
CA MET A 55 3.96 -17.64 -12.19
C MET A 55 4.47 -18.96 -11.61
N GLY A 56 3.93 -19.42 -10.47
CA GLY A 56 4.36 -20.64 -9.80
C GLY A 56 5.74 -20.53 -9.14
N ARG A 57 6.22 -19.31 -8.87
CA ARG A 57 7.45 -19.10 -8.11
C ARG A 57 7.17 -19.24 -6.63
N GLU A 58 8.09 -19.89 -5.90
CA GLU A 58 8.00 -19.98 -4.45
C GLU A 58 8.24 -18.60 -3.82
N LEU A 59 7.27 -18.14 -3.05
CA LEU A 59 7.41 -16.93 -2.25
C LEU A 59 8.31 -17.19 -1.06
N ARG A 60 9.16 -16.21 -0.71
CA ARG A 60 9.95 -16.26 0.54
C ARG A 60 9.01 -16.29 1.74
N GLY A 61 9.43 -16.90 2.86
CA GLY A 61 8.58 -17.08 4.05
C GLY A 61 7.89 -15.78 4.53
N TRP A 62 8.64 -14.67 4.61
CA TRP A 62 8.07 -13.36 4.97
C TRP A 62 7.01 -12.86 3.98
N ALA A 63 7.13 -13.19 2.69
CA ALA A 63 6.19 -12.77 1.66
C ALA A 63 4.91 -13.61 1.74
N LEU A 64 5.02 -14.89 2.07
CA LEU A 64 3.88 -15.76 2.35
C LEU A 64 3.12 -15.30 3.60
N GLU A 65 3.84 -14.95 4.67
CA GLU A 65 3.27 -14.37 5.89
C GLU A 65 2.57 -13.03 5.59
N ALA A 66 3.22 -12.17 4.79
CA ALA A 66 2.66 -10.89 4.35
C ALA A 66 1.42 -11.03 3.46
N PHE A 67 1.29 -12.13 2.72
CA PHE A 67 0.09 -12.48 1.96
C PHE A 67 -1.04 -12.95 2.89
N ASN A 68 -0.72 -13.88 3.79
CA ASN A 68 -1.71 -14.54 4.63
C ASN A 68 -2.27 -13.64 5.73
N ASN A 69 -1.47 -12.69 6.24
CA ASN A 69 -1.93 -11.79 7.30
C ASN A 69 -2.92 -10.71 6.80
N GLY A 70 -3.06 -10.53 5.47
CA GLY A 70 -3.96 -9.55 4.87
C GLY A 70 -3.54 -8.08 5.06
N THR A 71 -2.44 -7.81 5.77
CA THR A 71 -1.96 -6.44 6.03
C THR A 71 -1.47 -5.78 4.76
N LEU A 72 -0.79 -6.54 3.87
CA LEU A 72 -0.33 -6.03 2.58
C LEU A 72 -1.51 -5.68 1.65
N LEU A 73 -2.56 -6.51 1.67
CA LEU A 73 -3.81 -6.22 0.96
C LEU A 73 -4.53 -4.99 1.53
N SER A 74 -4.58 -4.86 2.86
CA SER A 74 -5.22 -3.72 3.53
C SER A 74 -4.53 -2.40 3.21
N ALA A 75 -3.18 -2.38 3.21
CA ALA A 75 -2.41 -1.21 2.78
C ALA A 75 -2.65 -0.86 1.30
N THR A 76 -2.79 -1.89 0.45
CA THR A 76 -3.12 -1.72 -0.98
C THR A 76 -4.51 -1.12 -1.18
N LEU A 77 -5.51 -1.61 -0.44
CA LEU A 77 -6.87 -1.05 -0.46
C LEU A 77 -6.88 0.41 0.00
N LEU A 78 -6.13 0.75 1.04
CA LEU A 78 -6.03 2.14 1.51
C LEU A 78 -5.36 3.06 0.47
N ASP A 79 -4.35 2.59 -0.28
CA ASP A 79 -3.77 3.36 -1.40
C ASP A 79 -4.82 3.60 -2.50
N TYR A 80 -5.62 2.59 -2.82
CA TYR A 80 -6.72 2.74 -3.78
C TYR A 80 -7.82 3.66 -3.27
N GLU A 81 -8.24 3.56 -2.01
CA GLU A 81 -9.25 4.43 -1.41
C GLU A 81 -8.79 5.89 -1.44
N THR A 82 -7.56 6.16 -0.98
CA THR A 82 -7.01 7.51 -0.98
C THR A 82 -6.82 8.07 -2.39
N THR A 83 -6.49 7.23 -3.38
CA THR A 83 -6.33 7.66 -4.78
C THR A 83 -7.68 7.83 -5.49
N ASN A 84 -8.62 6.91 -5.30
CA ASN A 84 -9.92 6.88 -5.98
C ASN A 84 -10.94 7.84 -5.36
N TYR A 85 -10.92 8.05 -4.03
CA TYR A 85 -11.72 9.09 -3.40
C TYR A 85 -11.44 10.44 -4.04
N ASN A 86 -10.16 10.73 -4.29
CA ASN A 86 -9.74 11.92 -5.01
C ASN A 86 -10.21 11.95 -6.47
N ALA A 87 -10.11 10.83 -7.18
CA ALA A 87 -10.61 10.74 -8.55
C ALA A 87 -12.11 11.06 -8.62
N ARG A 88 -12.92 10.48 -7.73
CA ARG A 88 -14.38 10.72 -7.66
C ARG A 88 -14.73 12.17 -7.31
N VAL A 89 -14.10 12.74 -6.28
CA VAL A 89 -14.33 14.15 -5.88
C VAL A 89 -13.99 15.10 -7.04
N LYS A 90 -12.94 14.81 -7.81
CA LYS A 90 -12.56 15.62 -8.97
C LYS A 90 -13.53 15.48 -10.15
N THR A 91 -14.10 14.29 -10.39
CA THR A 91 -15.12 14.09 -11.43
C THR A 91 -16.45 14.77 -11.09
N LEU A 92 -16.78 14.87 -9.80
CA LEU A 92 -18.02 15.53 -9.35
C LEU A 92 -17.90 17.06 -9.30
N ASN A 93 -16.70 17.59 -9.08
CA ASN A 93 -16.43 19.04 -8.99
C ASN A 93 -15.81 19.63 -10.28
N GLY A 94 -15.82 18.86 -11.38
CA GLY A 94 -15.23 19.22 -12.67
C GLY A 94 -16.27 19.63 -13.70
#